data_AF-A0AAV9ZE95-F1
#
_entry.id   AF-A0AAV9ZE95-F1
#
_cell.length_a   1.000
_cell.length_b   1.000
_cell.length_c   1.000
_cell.angle_alpha   90.00
_cell.angle_beta   90.00
_cell.angle_gamma   90.00
#
_symmetry.space_group_name_H-M   'P 1'
#
loop_
_entity.id
_entity.type
_entity.pdbx_description
1 polymer ?
#
loop_
_entity_poly.entity_id
_entity_poly.type
_entity_poly.pdbx_seq_one_letter_code
_entity_poly.pdbx_strand_id
1 'polypeptide(L)'
;MDADQTPAPIPVHTYEIDEARENAIQAGALAGLMLAKLHKEISALKNTAQYFRENADAWPNGFQPDTLESITFVISAVDEIRDLMLCRQYHAPDPRPAAVSDTPSAPTFAEVVKAPPEPAEARPQQPSKPRRQPAAVRRDATKPSRRSLPSTRLIVDLSGCHQTKKPHPASLCSALNDALGGRLAVSAASTSRSGNLILHASAPACSAQALAAHRSLVWSTISPLLGITDPAEPPMYPADPWHKVVFHRVPLMQPGALPSDRDFVREVAKRNQLPGTQYRIGNVRFLLERDKVPREEVTVRVDFIEQEDARRFLRDGIFLFGSHCRATRYKPRSSNGRRTSGGHG
;
A
#
# COMPACT_ATOMS: atom_id res chain seq x y z
N MET A 1 -47.36 -37.48 -44.70
CA MET A 1 -46.53 -36.64 -45.59
C MET A 1 -45.76 -35.73 -44.66
N ASP A 2 -44.62 -36.26 -44.22
CA ASP A 2 -43.79 -35.69 -43.17
C ASP A 2 -42.92 -34.58 -43.74
N ALA A 3 -42.94 -33.43 -43.07
CA ALA A 3 -42.18 -32.24 -43.44
C ALA A 3 -40.77 -32.33 -42.85
N ASP A 4 -39.80 -32.45 -43.75
CA ASP A 4 -38.37 -32.45 -43.50
C ASP A 4 -37.91 -31.06 -43.01
N GLN A 5 -37.53 -30.95 -41.74
CA GLN A 5 -36.95 -29.74 -41.14
C GLN A 5 -35.44 -29.89 -41.06
N THR A 6 -34.73 -29.29 -42.02
CA THR A 6 -33.27 -29.15 -42.00
C THR A 6 -32.87 -28.01 -41.06
N PRO A 7 -31.96 -28.22 -40.08
CA PRO A 7 -31.54 -27.17 -39.16
C PRO A 7 -30.64 -26.14 -39.86
N ALA A 8 -30.88 -24.86 -39.59
CA ALA A 8 -30.11 -23.75 -40.13
C ALA A 8 -28.65 -23.75 -39.60
N PRO A 9 -27.65 -23.46 -40.45
CA PRO A 9 -26.25 -23.44 -40.04
C PRO A 9 -25.99 -22.31 -39.05
N ILE A 10 -25.35 -22.65 -37.92
CA ILE A 10 -24.94 -21.69 -36.89
C ILE A 10 -23.74 -20.88 -37.43
N PRO A 11 -23.79 -19.54 -37.44
CA PRO A 11 -22.68 -18.72 -37.88
C PRO A 11 -21.52 -18.85 -36.89
N VAL A 12 -20.39 -19.37 -37.37
CA VAL A 12 -19.16 -19.51 -36.59
C VAL A 12 -18.46 -18.15 -36.58
N HIS A 13 -18.38 -17.51 -35.40
CA HIS A 13 -17.66 -16.25 -35.16
C HIS A 13 -16.13 -16.49 -35.11
N THR A 14 -15.50 -16.77 -36.25
CA THR A 14 -14.04 -16.92 -36.33
C THR A 14 -13.29 -15.58 -36.46
N TYR A 15 -13.94 -14.51 -36.92
CA TYR A 15 -13.25 -13.25 -37.27
C TYR A 15 -12.74 -12.42 -36.07
N GLU A 16 -13.41 -12.44 -34.91
CA GLU A 16 -12.99 -11.60 -33.77
C GLU A 16 -11.71 -12.10 -33.07
N ILE A 17 -11.39 -13.39 -33.19
CA ILE A 17 -10.22 -13.99 -32.51
C ILE A 17 -8.92 -13.61 -33.21
N ASP A 18 -8.94 -13.47 -34.55
CA ASP A 18 -7.75 -13.13 -35.32
C ASP A 18 -7.34 -11.67 -35.15
N GLU A 19 -8.30 -10.73 -35.06
CA GLU A 19 -8.02 -9.30 -34.83
C GLU A 19 -7.41 -9.03 -33.44
N ALA A 20 -7.95 -9.67 -32.39
CA ALA A 20 -7.40 -9.56 -31.04
C ALA A 20 -5.96 -10.10 -30.96
N ARG A 21 -5.66 -11.18 -31.69
CA ARG A 21 -4.33 -11.77 -31.76
C ARG A 21 -3.34 -10.87 -32.51
N GLU A 22 -3.76 -10.29 -33.62
CA GLU A 22 -2.93 -9.36 -34.40
C GLU A 22 -2.60 -8.09 -33.60
N ASN A 23 -3.59 -7.52 -32.90
CA ASN A 23 -3.39 -6.38 -32.01
C ASN A 23 -2.41 -6.68 -30.87
N ALA A 24 -2.47 -7.89 -30.28
CA ALA A 24 -1.53 -8.31 -29.25
C ALA A 24 -0.09 -8.43 -29.78
N ILE A 25 0.08 -8.95 -31.00
CA ILE A 25 1.40 -9.05 -31.66
C ILE A 25 1.97 -7.66 -31.95
N GLN A 26 1.16 -6.75 -32.48
CA GLN A 26 1.59 -5.37 -32.77
C GLN A 26 1.96 -4.63 -31.48
N ALA A 27 1.19 -4.79 -30.40
CA ALA A 27 1.51 -4.21 -29.09
C ALA A 27 2.83 -4.76 -28.52
N GLY A 28 3.07 -6.06 -28.66
CA GLY A 28 4.34 -6.69 -28.27
C GLY A 28 5.55 -6.14 -29.04
N ALA A 29 5.41 -5.97 -30.36
CA ALA A 29 6.46 -5.41 -31.20
C ALA A 29 6.78 -3.94 -30.84
N LEU A 30 5.75 -3.12 -30.59
CA LEU A 30 5.93 -1.73 -30.17
C LEU A 30 6.63 -1.65 -28.79
N ALA A 31 6.24 -2.49 -27.84
CA ALA A 31 6.86 -2.55 -26.52
C ALA A 31 8.35 -2.95 -26.60
N GLY A 32 8.67 -3.93 -27.46
CA GLY A 32 10.06 -4.33 -27.72
C GLY A 32 10.90 -3.19 -28.30
N LEU A 33 10.35 -2.42 -29.24
CA LEU A 33 11.05 -1.28 -29.85
C LEU A 33 11.26 -0.12 -28.86
N MET A 34 10.27 0.14 -27.99
CA MET A 34 10.41 1.10 -26.89
C MET A 34 11.50 0.68 -25.89
N LEU A 35 11.54 -0.60 -25.51
CA LEU A 35 12.57 -1.13 -24.61
C LEU A 35 13.98 -1.01 -25.21
N ALA A 36 14.14 -1.30 -26.50
CA ALA A 36 15.43 -1.15 -27.19
C ALA A 36 15.88 0.32 -27.22
N LYS A 37 14.96 1.25 -27.51
CA LYS A 37 15.26 2.69 -27.47
C LYS A 37 15.65 3.15 -26.07
N LEU A 38 14.89 2.74 -25.05
CA LEU A 38 15.18 3.06 -23.65
C LEU A 38 16.57 2.52 -23.24
N HIS A 39 16.91 1.29 -23.63
CA HIS A 39 18.21 0.69 -23.33
C HIS A 39 19.38 1.49 -23.92
N LYS A 40 19.22 2.00 -25.15
CA LYS A 40 20.22 2.87 -25.80
C LYS A 40 20.43 4.16 -25.03
N GLU A 41 19.34 4.83 -24.61
CA GLU A 41 19.40 6.09 -23.85
C GLU A 41 20.02 5.89 -22.45
N ILE A 42 19.66 4.80 -21.75
CA ILE A 42 20.29 4.44 -20.46
C ILE A 42 21.78 4.22 -20.63
N SER A 43 22.19 3.52 -21.69
CA SER A 43 23.60 3.24 -21.96
C SER A 43 24.39 4.52 -22.23
N ALA A 44 23.79 5.47 -22.97
CA ALA A 44 24.37 6.79 -23.18
C ALA A 44 24.54 7.54 -21.84
N LEU A 45 23.50 7.57 -20.99
CA LEU A 45 23.57 8.19 -19.66
C LEU A 45 24.63 7.54 -18.75
N LYS A 46 24.76 6.21 -18.77
CA LYS A 46 25.79 5.48 -18.03
C LYS A 46 27.19 5.88 -18.48
N ASN A 47 27.42 5.96 -19.79
CA ASN A 47 28.70 6.42 -20.35
C ASN A 47 29.00 7.87 -19.97
N THR A 48 27.99 8.76 -20.01
CA THR A 48 28.15 10.16 -19.57
C THR A 48 28.48 10.24 -18.08
N ALA A 49 27.78 9.47 -17.22
CA ALA A 49 28.05 9.43 -15.79
C ALA A 49 29.48 8.92 -15.49
N GLN A 50 29.93 7.90 -16.23
CA GLN A 50 31.28 7.37 -16.09
C GLN A 50 32.33 8.39 -16.53
N TYR A 51 32.14 9.04 -17.68
CA TYR A 51 33.00 10.12 -18.14
C TYR A 51 33.13 11.25 -17.10
N PHE A 52 32.02 11.64 -16.47
CA PHE A 52 32.03 12.64 -15.41
C PHE A 52 32.82 12.19 -14.17
N ARG A 53 32.77 10.90 -13.78
CA ARG A 53 33.57 10.38 -12.67
C ARG A 53 35.06 10.39 -12.98
N GLU A 54 35.44 9.95 -14.18
CA GLU A 54 36.84 9.86 -14.61
C GLU A 54 37.50 11.24 -14.73
N ASN A 55 36.72 12.29 -15.02
CA ASN A 55 37.22 13.66 -15.17
C ASN A 55 36.95 14.56 -13.95
N ALA A 56 36.37 14.04 -12.87
CA ALA A 56 35.99 14.84 -11.70
C ALA A 56 37.20 15.56 -11.07
N ASP A 57 38.35 14.88 -10.98
CA ASP A 57 39.59 15.44 -10.42
C ASP A 57 40.21 16.53 -11.31
N ALA A 58 39.96 16.47 -12.63
CA ALA A 58 40.48 17.44 -13.58
C ALA A 58 39.65 18.74 -13.61
N TRP A 59 38.40 18.71 -13.12
CA TRP A 59 37.45 19.84 -13.19
C TRP A 59 36.94 20.31 -11.82
N PRO A 60 37.83 20.75 -10.90
CA PRO A 60 37.48 21.07 -9.51
C PRO A 60 36.45 22.20 -9.36
N ASN A 61 36.31 23.08 -10.35
CA ASN A 61 35.35 24.21 -10.33
C ASN A 61 34.14 24.01 -11.26
N GLY A 62 34.18 23.00 -12.14
CA GLY A 62 33.11 22.73 -13.11
C GLY A 62 32.23 21.53 -12.74
N PHE A 63 32.70 20.70 -11.81
CA PHE A 63 31.97 19.54 -11.36
C PHE A 63 31.06 19.90 -10.18
N GLN A 64 29.75 19.89 -10.42
CA GLN A 64 28.77 19.93 -9.32
C GLN A 64 28.44 18.50 -8.88
N PRO A 65 28.76 18.10 -7.64
CA PRO A 65 28.46 16.76 -7.11
C PRO A 65 26.97 16.39 -7.27
N ASP A 66 26.10 17.38 -7.12
CA ASP A 66 24.64 17.25 -7.25
C ASP A 66 24.20 16.76 -8.64
N THR A 67 24.95 17.10 -9.69
CA THR A 67 24.69 16.65 -11.06
C THR A 67 24.97 15.15 -11.21
N LEU A 68 26.06 14.66 -10.61
CA LEU A 68 26.40 13.23 -10.65
C LEU A 68 25.41 12.41 -9.82
N GLU A 69 24.99 12.90 -8.66
CA GLU A 69 23.93 12.26 -7.86
C GLU A 69 22.61 12.21 -8.63
N SER A 70 22.22 13.29 -9.30
CA SER A 70 21.01 13.35 -10.11
C SER A 70 21.05 12.37 -11.28
N ILE A 71 22.17 12.29 -12.02
CA ILE A 71 22.35 11.32 -13.10
C ILE A 71 22.30 9.88 -12.57
N THR A 72 22.96 9.61 -11.44
CA THR A 72 22.98 8.27 -10.82
C THR A 72 21.58 7.86 -10.35
N PHE A 73 20.82 8.78 -9.78
CA PHE A 73 19.42 8.56 -9.39
C PHE A 73 18.55 8.21 -10.60
N VAL A 74 18.66 8.98 -11.69
CA VAL A 74 17.91 8.71 -12.93
C VAL A 74 18.28 7.33 -13.48
N ILE A 75 19.56 6.98 -13.56
CA ILE A 75 20.00 5.65 -14.01
C ILE A 75 19.36 4.55 -13.15
N SER A 76 19.39 4.67 -11.82
CA SER A 76 18.81 3.68 -10.90
C SER A 76 17.30 3.54 -11.09
N ALA A 77 16.57 4.65 -11.23
CA ALA A 77 15.12 4.64 -11.42
C ALA A 77 14.74 3.97 -12.75
N VAL A 78 15.51 4.22 -13.82
CA VAL A 78 15.23 3.63 -15.13
C VAL A 78 15.59 2.14 -15.17
N ASP A 79 16.68 1.71 -14.51
CA ASP A 79 16.99 0.28 -14.35
C ASP A 79 15.86 -0.45 -13.58
N GLU A 80 15.28 0.16 -12.54
CA GLU A 80 14.14 -0.41 -11.80
C GLU A 80 12.88 -0.53 -12.68
N ILE A 81 12.58 0.48 -13.50
CA ILE A 81 11.47 0.42 -14.48
C ILE A 81 11.72 -0.70 -15.50
N ARG A 82 12.94 -0.84 -16.00
CA ARG A 82 13.30 -1.92 -16.94
C ARG A 82 13.07 -3.29 -16.30
N ASP A 83 13.53 -3.48 -15.07
CA ASP A 83 13.40 -4.76 -14.37
C ASP A 83 11.93 -5.11 -14.11
N LEU A 84 11.09 -4.12 -13.79
CA LEU A 84 9.63 -4.29 -13.68
C LEU A 84 8.99 -4.68 -15.02
N MET A 85 9.43 -4.08 -16.14
CA MET A 85 8.93 -4.42 -17.48
C MET A 85 9.33 -5.84 -17.89
N LEU A 86 10.59 -6.23 -17.62
CA LEU A 86 11.08 -7.58 -17.90
C LEU A 86 10.30 -8.62 -17.06
N CYS A 87 10.08 -8.36 -15.76
CA CYS A 87 9.29 -9.26 -14.91
C CYS A 87 7.84 -9.44 -15.42
N ARG A 88 7.23 -8.40 -15.99
CA ARG A 88 5.88 -8.53 -16.60
C ARG A 88 5.89 -9.35 -17.88
N GLN A 89 6.94 -9.25 -18.69
CA GLN A 89 7.04 -9.97 -19.96
C GLN A 89 7.21 -11.49 -19.77
N TYR A 90 7.87 -11.92 -18.68
CA TYR A 90 8.02 -13.34 -18.33
C TYR A 90 6.78 -13.96 -17.64
N HIS A 91 5.78 -13.17 -17.27
CA HIS A 91 4.56 -13.64 -16.60
C HIS A 91 3.30 -13.54 -17.47
N ALA A 92 3.44 -13.41 -18.79
CA ALA A 92 2.32 -13.67 -19.69
C ALA A 92 1.82 -15.11 -19.42
N PRO A 93 0.53 -15.31 -19.12
CA PRO A 93 0.02 -16.64 -18.80
C PRO A 93 0.23 -17.54 -20.02
N ASP A 94 1.08 -18.55 -19.83
CA ASP A 94 1.26 -19.65 -20.76
C ASP A 94 -0.15 -20.20 -21.08
N PRO A 95 -0.57 -20.28 -22.36
CA PRO A 95 -1.88 -20.80 -22.71
C PRO A 95 -1.94 -22.27 -22.26
N ARG A 96 -2.52 -22.49 -21.08
CA ARG A 96 -2.67 -23.83 -20.53
C ARG A 96 -3.36 -24.72 -21.57
N PRO A 97 -2.80 -25.89 -21.91
CA PRO A 97 -3.54 -26.88 -22.67
C PRO A 97 -4.81 -27.24 -21.89
N ALA A 98 -5.94 -27.29 -22.60
CA ALA A 98 -7.24 -27.62 -22.02
C ALA A 98 -7.14 -28.94 -21.24
N ALA A 99 -7.31 -28.87 -19.92
CA ALA A 99 -7.25 -30.04 -19.06
C ALA A 99 -8.48 -30.91 -19.26
N VAL A 100 -8.25 -32.15 -19.68
CA VAL A 100 -9.21 -33.25 -19.70
C VAL A 100 -9.67 -33.50 -18.25
N SER A 101 -10.99 -33.56 -18.06
CA SER A 101 -11.61 -33.82 -16.76
C SER A 101 -11.49 -35.30 -16.39
N ASP A 102 -10.59 -35.62 -15.47
CA ASP A 102 -10.57 -36.91 -14.78
C ASP A 102 -11.02 -36.78 -13.32
N THR A 103 -11.82 -37.77 -12.94
CA THR A 103 -12.68 -37.89 -11.77
C THR A 103 -11.89 -38.12 -10.47
N PRO A 104 -12.31 -37.62 -9.29
CA PRO A 104 -11.61 -37.91 -8.05
C PRO A 104 -12.06 -39.24 -7.44
N SER A 105 -11.10 -40.15 -7.23
CA SER A 105 -11.24 -41.28 -6.30
C SER A 105 -10.82 -40.86 -4.89
N ALA A 106 -11.66 -41.19 -3.92
CA ALA A 106 -11.43 -40.97 -2.49
C ALA A 106 -10.38 -41.93 -1.91
N PRO A 107 -9.67 -41.52 -0.84
CA PRO A 107 -9.14 -42.48 0.12
C PRO A 107 -9.78 -42.32 1.50
N THR A 108 -10.45 -43.40 1.90
CA THR A 108 -10.73 -43.85 3.26
C THR A 108 -9.44 -44.28 3.95
N PHE A 109 -9.23 -43.98 5.25
CA PHE A 109 -8.54 -44.81 6.28
C PHE A 109 -8.53 -44.02 7.61
N ALA A 110 -9.34 -44.42 8.60
CA ALA A 110 -8.98 -45.14 9.85
C ALA A 110 -7.92 -44.40 10.71
N GLU A 111 -8.26 -43.79 11.85
CA GLU A 111 -8.52 -44.38 13.19
C GLU A 111 -7.24 -44.81 13.94
N VAL A 112 -7.32 -44.80 15.29
CA VAL A 112 -6.35 -45.26 16.31
C VAL A 112 -5.26 -44.20 16.64
N VAL A 113 -4.89 -43.81 17.88
CA VAL A 113 -4.79 -44.49 19.19
C VAL A 113 -4.97 -43.46 20.33
N LYS A 114 -5.46 -43.95 21.47
CA LYS A 114 -5.82 -43.25 22.71
C LYS A 114 -4.85 -43.64 23.86
N ALA A 115 -4.63 -42.69 24.78
CA ALA A 115 -4.18 -42.81 26.19
C ALA A 115 -2.67 -42.97 26.50
N PRO A 116 -2.18 -42.77 27.75
CA PRO A 116 -2.72 -42.10 28.97
C PRO A 116 -1.77 -41.06 29.63
N PRO A 117 -2.17 -40.35 30.72
CA PRO A 117 -1.32 -39.44 31.48
C PRO A 117 -0.64 -40.10 32.70
N GLU A 118 0.59 -39.68 33.02
CA GLU A 118 1.37 -40.08 34.21
C GLU A 118 1.51 -38.93 35.24
N PRO A 119 1.87 -39.23 36.51
CA PRO A 119 1.32 -38.58 37.70
C PRO A 119 2.23 -37.53 38.34
N ALA A 120 1.61 -36.81 39.27
CA ALA A 120 2.14 -35.69 40.02
C ALA A 120 3.32 -36.05 40.95
N GLU A 121 4.41 -35.30 40.85
CA GLU A 121 5.40 -35.15 41.92
C GLU A 121 5.03 -34.00 42.86
N ALA A 122 5.00 -34.33 44.15
CA ALA A 122 4.70 -33.46 45.26
C ALA A 122 5.79 -32.40 45.46
N ARG A 123 5.40 -31.11 45.45
CA ARG A 123 6.24 -30.03 45.95
C ARG A 123 5.95 -29.72 47.43
N PRO A 124 6.98 -29.40 48.23
CA PRO A 124 6.86 -29.12 49.64
C PRO A 124 6.06 -27.83 49.91
N GLN A 125 5.26 -27.90 50.98
CA GLN A 125 4.37 -26.85 51.46
C GLN A 125 5.18 -25.62 51.90
N GLN A 126 4.97 -24.50 51.20
CA GLN A 126 5.39 -23.18 51.66
C GLN A 126 4.33 -22.58 52.59
N PRO A 127 4.74 -21.86 53.66
CA PRO A 127 3.83 -21.25 54.62
C PRO A 127 2.93 -20.19 53.98
N SER A 128 1.64 -20.35 54.26
CA SER A 128 0.52 -19.54 53.78
C SER A 128 0.64 -18.07 54.17
N LYS A 129 0.96 -17.21 53.20
CA LYS A 129 0.67 -15.78 53.29
C LYS A 129 -0.85 -15.55 53.16
N PRO A 130 -1.43 -14.55 53.83
CA PRO A 130 -2.87 -14.29 53.81
C PRO A 130 -3.37 -14.08 52.37
N ARG A 131 -4.22 -15.01 51.95
CA ARG A 131 -4.89 -15.07 50.65
C ARG A 131 -5.78 -13.85 50.51
N ARG A 132 -5.27 -12.77 49.89
CA ARG A 132 -6.12 -11.73 49.30
C ARG A 132 -7.06 -12.42 48.32
N GLN A 133 -8.35 -12.42 48.66
CA GLN A 133 -9.40 -12.88 47.75
C GLN A 133 -9.22 -12.12 46.42
N PRO A 134 -9.02 -12.81 45.29
CA PRO A 134 -9.09 -12.15 44.01
C PRO A 134 -10.54 -11.69 43.86
N ALA A 135 -10.75 -10.37 43.90
CA ALA A 135 -12.00 -9.75 43.53
C ALA A 135 -12.46 -10.39 42.21
N ALA A 136 -13.67 -10.93 42.21
CA ALA A 136 -14.25 -11.60 41.06
C ALA A 136 -14.06 -10.72 39.82
N VAL A 137 -13.10 -11.11 38.97
CA VAL A 137 -12.86 -10.47 37.68
C VAL A 137 -14.13 -10.74 36.89
N ARG A 138 -15.05 -9.76 36.90
CA ARG A 138 -16.20 -9.73 36.01
C ARG A 138 -15.62 -9.89 34.61
N ARG A 139 -15.83 -11.08 34.03
CA ARG A 139 -15.55 -11.34 32.62
C ARG A 139 -16.49 -10.43 31.85
N ASP A 140 -16.02 -9.22 31.54
CA ASP A 140 -16.69 -8.34 30.61
C ASP A 140 -16.96 -9.15 29.35
N ALA A 141 -18.24 -9.38 29.07
CA ALA A 141 -18.68 -10.08 27.90
C ALA A 141 -17.98 -9.46 26.69
N THR A 142 -17.08 -10.22 26.08
CA THR A 142 -16.39 -9.86 24.85
C THR A 142 -17.47 -9.62 23.81
N LYS A 143 -17.82 -8.34 23.62
CA LYS A 143 -18.76 -7.91 22.58
C LYS A 143 -18.32 -8.56 21.27
N PRO A 144 -19.22 -9.23 20.52
CA PRO A 144 -18.87 -9.84 19.26
C PRO A 144 -18.18 -8.79 18.41
N SER A 145 -16.97 -9.11 17.97
CA SER A 145 -16.16 -8.25 17.12
C SER A 145 -17.00 -7.96 15.89
N ARG A 146 -17.58 -6.76 15.80
CA ARG A 146 -18.28 -6.28 14.62
C ARG A 146 -17.27 -6.39 13.49
N ARG A 147 -17.45 -7.36 12.59
CA ARG A 147 -16.68 -7.45 11.35
C ARG A 147 -16.72 -6.06 10.73
N SER A 148 -15.58 -5.39 10.67
CA SER A 148 -15.48 -4.05 10.10
C SER A 148 -15.92 -4.17 8.65
N LEU A 149 -17.02 -3.50 8.30
CA LEU A 149 -17.41 -3.36 6.90
C LEU A 149 -16.23 -2.75 6.13
N PRO A 150 -15.92 -3.22 4.91
CA PRO A 150 -14.84 -2.67 4.11
C PRO A 150 -15.07 -1.17 3.89
N SER A 151 -14.00 -0.36 3.91
CA SER A 151 -14.14 1.08 3.68
C SER A 151 -14.78 1.34 2.32
N THR A 152 -15.75 2.24 2.34
CA THR A 152 -16.40 2.78 1.16
C THR A 152 -15.77 4.10 0.71
N ARG A 153 -14.72 4.58 1.37
CA ARG A 153 -14.11 5.87 1.08
C ARG A 153 -12.69 5.65 0.56
N LEU A 154 -12.36 6.25 -0.57
CA LEU A 154 -11.00 6.34 -1.13
C LEU A 154 -10.54 7.80 -1.02
N ILE A 155 -9.36 8.02 -0.46
CA ILE A 155 -8.75 9.34 -0.37
C ILE A 155 -7.68 9.44 -1.45
N VAL A 156 -7.77 10.48 -2.27
CA VAL A 156 -6.75 10.88 -3.23
C VAL A 156 -5.99 12.05 -2.61
N ASP A 157 -4.71 11.82 -2.32
CA ASP A 157 -3.87 12.79 -1.62
C ASP A 157 -3.32 13.82 -2.59
N LEU A 158 -4.01 14.95 -2.69
CA LEU A 158 -3.65 16.03 -3.58
C LEU A 158 -2.63 16.99 -2.94
N SER A 159 -1.95 16.56 -1.87
CA SER A 159 -0.86 17.32 -1.27
C SER A 159 0.27 17.51 -2.29
N GLY A 160 0.56 18.76 -2.64
CA GLY A 160 1.59 19.10 -3.65
C GLY A 160 1.04 19.24 -5.07
N CYS A 161 -0.21 18.84 -5.34
CA CYS A 161 -0.83 19.08 -6.64
C CYS A 161 -1.48 20.47 -6.68
N HIS A 162 -1.08 21.31 -7.63
CA HIS A 162 -1.74 22.60 -7.87
C HIS A 162 -3.04 22.39 -8.65
N GLN A 163 -4.17 22.48 -7.96
CA GLN A 163 -5.51 22.44 -8.56
C GLN A 163 -5.86 23.81 -9.14
N THR A 164 -6.20 23.86 -10.43
CA THR A 164 -6.66 25.11 -11.08
C THR A 164 -8.18 25.19 -11.17
N LYS A 165 -8.88 24.05 -11.03
CA LYS A 165 -10.34 23.94 -11.14
C LYS A 165 -10.93 23.24 -9.91
N LYS A 166 -12.16 23.63 -9.57
CA LYS A 166 -12.99 22.97 -8.55
C LYS A 166 -14.24 22.42 -9.22
N PRO A 167 -14.17 21.24 -9.86
CA PRO A 167 -15.31 20.66 -10.55
C PRO A 167 -16.43 20.33 -9.53
N HIS A 168 -17.67 20.40 -10.00
CA HIS A 168 -18.81 20.02 -9.19
C HIS A 168 -18.73 18.51 -8.85
N PRO A 169 -19.03 18.08 -7.61
CA PRO A 169 -18.95 16.67 -7.21
C PRO A 169 -19.71 15.70 -8.12
N ALA A 170 -20.89 16.10 -8.61
CA ALA A 170 -21.67 15.27 -9.52
C ALA A 170 -20.97 15.02 -10.87
N SER A 171 -20.25 16.03 -11.39
CA SER A 171 -19.48 15.90 -12.63
C SER A 171 -18.31 14.92 -12.46
N LEU A 172 -17.62 14.96 -11.31
CA LEU A 172 -16.59 13.99 -10.97
C LEU A 172 -17.16 12.57 -10.91
N CYS A 173 -18.30 12.39 -10.24
CA CYS A 173 -18.94 11.07 -10.10
C CYS A 173 -19.38 10.52 -11.47
N SER A 174 -20.02 11.34 -12.31
CA SER A 174 -20.44 10.92 -13.66
C SER A 174 -19.24 10.47 -14.47
N ALA A 175 -18.22 11.32 -14.60
CA ALA A 175 -17.04 11.01 -15.39
C ALA A 175 -16.31 9.74 -14.90
N LEU A 176 -16.23 9.54 -13.58
CA LEU A 176 -15.65 8.33 -13.01
C LEU A 176 -16.50 7.09 -13.30
N ASN A 177 -17.83 7.18 -13.15
CA ASN A 177 -18.72 6.05 -13.42
C ASN A 177 -18.73 5.66 -14.90
N ASP A 178 -18.66 6.64 -15.78
CA ASP A 178 -18.54 6.45 -17.23
C ASP A 178 -17.20 5.76 -17.56
N ALA A 179 -16.08 6.24 -16.99
CA ALA A 179 -14.76 5.66 -17.20
C ALA A 179 -14.61 4.24 -16.61
N LEU A 180 -15.25 3.95 -15.47
CA LEU A 180 -15.22 2.66 -14.81
C LEU A 180 -16.20 1.62 -15.42
N GLY A 181 -17.01 2.03 -16.40
CA GLY A 181 -17.90 1.14 -17.14
C GLY A 181 -18.96 0.45 -16.27
N GLY A 182 -19.43 1.11 -15.20
CA GLY A 182 -20.46 0.61 -14.30
C GLY A 182 -20.08 -0.57 -13.39
N ARG A 183 -18.90 -1.20 -13.58
CA ARG A 183 -18.41 -2.30 -12.72
C ARG A 183 -18.04 -1.81 -11.32
N LEU A 184 -17.44 -0.64 -11.26
CA LEU A 184 -17.12 0.07 -10.02
C LEU A 184 -17.88 1.39 -10.05
N ALA A 185 -18.76 1.58 -9.08
CA ALA A 185 -19.54 2.80 -8.98
C ALA A 185 -19.03 3.69 -7.85
N VAL A 186 -18.93 4.98 -8.12
CA VAL A 186 -18.68 6.07 -7.18
C VAL A 186 -20.00 6.77 -6.92
N SER A 187 -20.48 6.69 -5.68
CA SER A 187 -21.77 7.25 -5.26
C SER A 187 -21.68 8.74 -4.92
N ALA A 188 -20.51 9.22 -4.51
CA ALA A 188 -20.29 10.61 -4.16
C ALA A 188 -18.80 10.98 -4.23
N ALA A 189 -18.54 12.27 -4.38
CA ALA A 189 -17.22 12.88 -4.26
C ALA A 189 -17.30 14.06 -3.29
N SER A 190 -16.25 14.30 -2.51
CA SER A 190 -16.15 15.46 -1.63
C SER A 190 -14.70 15.87 -1.46
N THR A 191 -14.45 17.12 -1.06
CA THR A 191 -13.10 17.62 -0.77
C THR A 191 -12.93 17.78 0.74
N SER A 192 -11.82 17.28 1.27
CA SER A 192 -11.46 17.46 2.67
C SER A 192 -11.06 18.92 2.95
N ARG A 193 -10.99 19.29 4.23
CA ARG A 193 -10.46 20.60 4.65
C ARG A 193 -8.97 20.80 4.28
N SER A 194 -8.23 19.72 4.09
CA SER A 194 -6.82 19.76 3.66
C SER A 194 -6.67 19.81 2.14
N GLY A 195 -7.76 19.85 1.38
CA GLY A 195 -7.73 19.87 -0.09
C GLY A 195 -7.65 18.49 -0.75
N ASN A 196 -7.76 17.40 0.02
CA ASN A 196 -7.71 16.03 -0.52
C ASN A 196 -9.08 15.65 -1.09
N LEU A 197 -9.09 14.91 -2.19
CA LEU A 197 -10.35 14.42 -2.78
C LEU A 197 -10.74 13.10 -2.10
N ILE A 198 -12.00 13.00 -1.69
CA ILE A 198 -12.58 11.81 -1.06
C ILE A 198 -13.65 11.27 -2.01
N LEU A 199 -13.41 10.09 -2.55
CA LEU A 199 -14.35 9.36 -3.39
C LEU A 199 -15.08 8.32 -2.55
N HIS A 200 -16.40 8.24 -2.71
CA HIS A 200 -17.24 7.27 -2.02
C HIS A 200 -17.62 6.16 -2.99
N ALA A 201 -17.08 4.96 -2.78
CA ALA A 201 -17.48 3.74 -3.44
C ALA A 201 -18.94 3.37 -3.09
N SER A 202 -19.70 2.94 -4.10
CA SER A 202 -21.05 2.44 -3.94
C SER A 202 -21.01 1.00 -3.42
N ALA A 203 -21.15 0.84 -2.10
CA ALA A 203 -21.33 -0.46 -1.48
C ALA A 203 -22.67 -1.09 -1.90
N PRO A 204 -22.79 -2.43 -1.94
CA PRO A 204 -21.78 -3.43 -1.58
C PRO A 204 -20.87 -3.87 -2.74
N ALA A 205 -21.21 -3.52 -3.98
CA ALA A 205 -20.52 -4.01 -5.18
C ALA A 205 -19.10 -3.44 -5.34
N CYS A 206 -18.85 -2.25 -4.79
CA CYS A 206 -17.58 -1.55 -4.91
C CYS A 206 -16.99 -1.25 -3.53
N SER A 207 -15.70 -1.57 -3.33
CA SER A 207 -14.92 -1.19 -2.14
C SER A 207 -13.90 -0.11 -2.50
N ALA A 208 -13.44 0.65 -1.48
CA ALA A 208 -12.38 1.62 -1.69
C ALA A 208 -11.07 0.96 -2.18
N GLN A 209 -10.75 -0.27 -1.73
CA GLN A 209 -9.62 -1.05 -2.24
C GLN A 209 -9.79 -1.39 -3.73
N ALA A 210 -11.00 -1.75 -4.17
CA ALA A 210 -11.24 -2.03 -5.58
C ALA A 210 -11.05 -0.78 -6.46
N LEU A 211 -11.47 0.40 -5.99
CA LEU A 211 -11.17 1.67 -6.66
C LEU A 211 -9.66 1.98 -6.65
N ALA A 212 -8.98 1.76 -5.53
CA ALA A 212 -7.52 1.97 -5.42
C ALA A 212 -6.73 1.06 -6.38
N ALA A 213 -7.20 -0.15 -6.65
CA ALA A 213 -6.60 -1.03 -7.66
C ALA A 213 -6.66 -0.45 -9.08
N HIS A 214 -7.61 0.46 -9.35
CA HIS A 214 -7.79 1.16 -10.62
C HIS A 214 -7.28 2.61 -10.56
N ARG A 215 -6.32 2.89 -9.68
CA ARG A 215 -5.80 4.25 -9.40
C ARG A 215 -5.39 5.04 -10.66
N SER A 216 -4.74 4.42 -11.63
CA SER A 216 -4.27 5.13 -12.83
C SER A 216 -5.43 5.54 -13.74
N LEU A 217 -6.47 4.72 -13.84
CA LEU A 217 -7.70 5.08 -14.54
C LEU A 217 -8.41 6.21 -13.82
N VAL A 218 -8.62 6.07 -12.50
CA VAL A 218 -9.21 7.10 -11.64
C VAL A 218 -8.46 8.43 -11.81
N TRP A 219 -7.13 8.41 -11.75
CA TRP A 219 -6.29 9.59 -11.91
C TRP A 219 -6.44 10.24 -13.28
N SER A 220 -6.33 9.45 -14.34
CA SER A 220 -6.47 9.93 -15.72
C SER A 220 -7.82 10.59 -16.00
N THR A 221 -8.87 10.17 -15.29
CA THR A 221 -10.20 10.78 -15.38
C THR A 221 -10.32 12.06 -14.56
N ILE A 222 -9.79 12.12 -13.33
CA ILE A 222 -9.96 13.28 -12.45
C ILE A 222 -8.95 14.39 -12.68
N SER A 223 -7.73 14.09 -13.12
CA SER A 223 -6.67 15.10 -13.27
C SER A 223 -7.03 16.22 -14.26
N PRO A 224 -7.66 15.95 -15.42
CA PRO A 224 -8.07 17.01 -16.35
C PRO A 224 -9.23 17.85 -15.80
N LEU A 225 -10.13 17.22 -15.04
CA LEU A 225 -11.29 17.87 -14.41
C LEU A 225 -10.86 18.80 -13.28
N LEU A 226 -9.84 18.42 -12.53
CA LEU A 226 -9.20 19.24 -11.49
C LEU A 226 -8.24 20.29 -12.08
N GLY A 227 -7.93 20.19 -13.38
CA GLY A 227 -6.98 21.06 -14.07
C GLY A 227 -5.57 20.94 -13.49
N ILE A 228 -5.17 19.71 -13.14
CA ILE A 228 -3.82 19.39 -12.65
C ILE A 228 -2.96 19.06 -13.87
N THR A 229 -1.88 19.81 -14.05
CA THR A 229 -0.92 19.62 -15.17
C THR A 229 0.25 18.71 -14.80
N ASP A 230 0.41 18.39 -13.52
CA ASP A 230 1.47 17.50 -13.05
C ASP A 230 1.21 16.08 -13.55
N PRO A 231 2.16 15.44 -14.27
CA PRO A 231 2.02 14.06 -14.68
C PRO A 231 2.09 13.05 -13.52
N ALA A 232 2.59 13.45 -12.35
CA ALA A 232 2.76 12.53 -11.22
C ALA A 232 1.41 12.10 -10.63
N GLU A 233 1.17 10.79 -10.58
CA GLU A 233 -0.01 10.21 -9.96
C GLU A 233 0.06 10.36 -8.42
N PRO A 234 -0.92 11.02 -7.77
CA PRO A 234 -0.93 11.20 -6.33
C PRO A 234 -1.18 9.86 -5.61
N PRO A 235 -0.72 9.72 -4.35
CA PRO A 235 -1.09 8.59 -3.52
C PRO A 235 -2.61 8.47 -3.37
N MET A 236 -3.15 7.27 -3.58
CA MET A 236 -4.54 6.94 -3.32
C MET A 236 -4.63 5.84 -2.28
N TYR A 237 -5.39 6.05 -1.22
CA TYR A 237 -5.53 5.07 -0.14
C TYR A 237 -6.97 5.00 0.38
N PRO A 238 -7.48 3.79 0.68
CA PRO A 238 -8.75 3.63 1.37
C PRO A 238 -8.76 4.43 2.67
N ALA A 239 -9.85 5.15 2.95
CA ALA A 239 -10.09 5.83 4.22
C ALA A 239 -10.46 4.84 5.35
N ASP A 240 -10.19 3.54 5.16
CA ASP A 240 -10.11 2.61 6.27
C ASP A 240 -9.22 3.25 7.35
N PRO A 241 -9.48 2.97 8.64
CA PRO A 241 -8.62 3.49 9.68
C PRO A 241 -7.21 3.00 9.40
N TRP A 242 -6.37 3.92 8.92
CA TRP A 242 -4.94 3.73 8.76
C TRP A 242 -4.43 2.89 9.93
N HIS A 243 -3.59 1.91 9.63
CA HIS A 243 -3.10 1.03 10.67
C HIS A 243 -2.00 1.75 11.43
N LYS A 244 -2.44 2.57 12.39
CA LYS A 244 -1.57 3.44 13.19
C LYS A 244 -0.80 2.57 14.18
N VAL A 245 0.51 2.51 13.99
CA VAL A 245 1.44 1.82 14.87
C VAL A 245 2.30 2.87 15.56
N VAL A 246 2.59 2.63 16.84
CA VAL A 246 3.51 3.45 17.63
C VAL A 246 4.76 2.65 17.87
N PHE A 247 5.89 3.21 17.42
CA PHE A 247 7.22 2.71 17.70
C PHE A 247 7.78 3.46 18.90
N HIS A 248 8.14 2.70 19.93
CA HIS A 248 8.69 3.23 21.17
C HIS A 248 10.20 3.17 21.15
N ARG A 249 10.83 4.15 21.82
CA ARG A 249 12.28 4.20 22.02
C ARG A 249 13.07 4.15 20.70
N VAL A 250 12.60 4.90 19.71
CA VAL A 250 13.32 5.06 18.45
C VAL A 250 14.54 5.94 18.71
N PRO A 251 15.77 5.45 18.52
CA PRO A 251 16.95 6.26 18.75
C PRO A 251 17.06 7.38 17.72
N LEU A 252 17.61 8.53 18.14
CA LEU A 252 17.93 9.64 17.27
C LEU A 252 19.35 9.50 16.73
N MET A 253 19.57 9.79 15.45
CA MET A 253 20.91 9.80 14.86
C MET A 253 21.78 10.93 15.44
N GLN A 254 21.16 12.04 15.82
CA GLN A 254 21.81 13.18 16.44
C GLN A 254 20.97 13.63 17.65
N PRO A 255 21.56 13.75 18.85
CA PRO A 255 20.86 14.27 20.03
C PRO A 255 20.18 15.60 19.74
N GLY A 256 18.88 15.68 20.03
CA GLY A 256 18.08 16.89 19.86
C GLY A 256 17.66 17.26 18.43
N ALA A 257 18.04 16.46 17.42
CA ALA A 257 17.56 16.64 16.05
C ALA A 257 16.62 15.51 15.64
N LEU A 258 15.40 15.86 15.24
CA LEU A 258 14.46 14.89 14.68
C LEU A 258 14.85 14.56 13.24
N PRO A 259 14.81 13.29 12.82
CA PRO A 259 14.97 12.96 11.41
C PRO A 259 13.79 13.53 10.62
N SER A 260 14.05 13.93 9.37
CA SER A 260 12.96 14.30 8.46
C SER A 260 12.04 13.09 8.22
N ASP A 261 10.76 13.34 7.90
CA ASP A 261 9.81 12.27 7.56
C ASP A 261 10.35 11.40 6.41
N ARG A 262 11.02 12.03 5.43
CA ARG A 262 11.63 11.34 4.29
C ARG A 262 12.77 10.41 4.70
N ASP A 263 13.66 10.87 5.57
CA ASP A 263 14.78 10.05 6.06
C ASP A 263 14.28 8.90 6.93
N PHE A 264 13.26 9.16 7.76
CA PHE A 264 12.61 8.13 8.56
C PHE A 264 11.98 7.05 7.68
N VAL A 265 11.19 7.43 6.68
CA VAL A 265 10.57 6.49 5.74
C VAL A 265 11.63 5.68 4.99
N ARG A 266 12.73 6.32 4.56
CA ARG A 266 13.85 5.65 3.90
C ARG A 266 14.53 4.62 4.81
N GLU A 267 14.73 4.93 6.09
CA GLU A 267 15.32 3.99 7.04
C GLU A 267 14.39 2.79 7.31
N VAL A 268 13.09 3.05 7.51
CA VAL A 268 12.07 1.99 7.67
C VAL A 268 12.12 1.05 6.47
N ALA A 269 12.12 1.62 5.27
CA ALA A 269 12.18 0.90 4.00
C ALA A 269 13.40 -0.02 3.89
N LYS A 270 14.58 0.58 4.04
CA LYS A 270 15.87 -0.06 3.84
C LYS A 270 16.09 -1.19 4.83
N ARG A 271 15.76 -0.99 6.11
CA ARG A 271 16.07 -1.96 7.17
C ARG A 271 15.05 -3.07 7.32
N ASN A 272 13.79 -2.83 6.95
CA ASN A 272 12.70 -3.78 7.22
C ASN A 272 12.20 -4.50 5.96
N GLN A 273 12.91 -4.34 4.83
CA GLN A 273 12.62 -5.01 3.55
C GLN A 273 11.17 -4.82 3.14
N LEU A 274 10.68 -3.59 3.22
CA LEU A 274 9.36 -3.27 2.72
C LEU A 274 9.46 -3.04 1.20
N PRO A 275 8.72 -3.79 0.37
CA PRO A 275 8.70 -3.53 -1.07
C PRO A 275 7.96 -2.22 -1.38
N GLY A 276 8.50 -1.38 -2.28
CA GLY A 276 7.78 -0.20 -2.83
C GLY A 276 7.41 0.89 -1.82
N THR A 277 8.29 1.18 -0.88
CA THR A 277 8.00 1.80 0.44
C THR A 277 7.35 3.16 0.50
N GLN A 278 7.57 4.03 -0.48
CA GLN A 278 7.04 5.40 -0.41
C GLN A 278 5.51 5.43 -0.42
N TYR A 279 4.85 4.39 -0.93
CA TYR A 279 3.40 4.31 -1.02
C TYR A 279 2.75 3.46 0.06
N ARG A 280 3.51 2.89 1.01
CA ARG A 280 2.96 2.00 2.06
C ARG A 280 2.94 2.65 3.45
N ILE A 281 3.78 3.67 3.63
CA ILE A 281 3.84 4.50 4.82
C ILE A 281 3.29 5.86 4.43
N GLY A 282 2.28 6.36 5.15
CA GLY A 282 1.84 7.75 4.99
C GLY A 282 2.39 8.62 6.09
N ASN A 283 1.51 9.03 7.01
CA ASN A 283 1.88 10.03 8.00
C ASN A 283 2.85 9.48 9.05
N VAL A 284 4.02 10.09 9.15
CA VAL A 284 4.95 9.95 10.27
C VAL A 284 4.71 11.10 11.24
N ARG A 285 4.60 10.79 12.52
CA ARG A 285 4.40 11.82 13.56
C ARG A 285 5.19 11.48 14.81
N PHE A 286 6.17 12.33 15.12
CA PHE A 286 6.90 12.28 16.38
C PHE A 286 5.98 12.68 17.54
N LEU A 287 5.85 11.81 18.52
CA LEU A 287 5.04 12.00 19.72
C LEU A 287 5.92 12.57 20.84
N LEU A 288 6.24 13.85 20.74
CA LEU A 288 6.99 14.58 21.75
C LEU A 288 6.07 15.36 22.70
N GLU A 289 6.54 15.57 23.93
CA GLU A 289 6.02 16.65 24.78
C GLU A 289 6.47 17.99 24.19
N ARG A 290 5.55 18.97 24.10
CA ARG A 290 5.74 20.22 23.36
C ARG A 290 6.99 21.02 23.76
N ASP A 291 7.51 20.80 24.97
CA ASP A 291 8.57 21.61 25.57
C ASP A 291 9.85 20.82 25.86
N LYS A 292 9.95 19.57 25.39
CA LYS A 292 11.13 18.73 25.64
C LYS A 292 11.77 18.30 24.34
N VAL A 293 12.97 18.83 24.10
CA VAL A 293 13.88 18.28 23.09
C VAL A 293 14.35 16.91 23.59
N PRO A 294 14.01 15.80 22.90
CA PRO A 294 14.41 14.46 23.29
C PRO A 294 15.95 14.34 23.23
N ARG A 295 16.55 13.79 24.29
CA ARG A 295 18.02 13.67 24.37
C ARG A 295 18.55 12.52 23.52
N GLU A 296 17.87 11.38 23.47
CA GLU A 296 18.41 10.16 22.84
C GLU A 296 17.37 9.34 22.09
N GLU A 297 16.13 9.29 22.60
CA GLU A 297 15.07 8.45 22.04
C GLU A 297 13.75 9.20 21.87
N VAL A 298 12.96 8.78 20.89
CA VAL A 298 11.64 9.33 20.60
C VAL A 298 10.59 8.23 20.43
N THR A 299 9.33 8.60 20.64
CA THR A 299 8.20 7.74 20.27
C THR A 299 7.60 8.27 18.98
N VAL A 300 7.43 7.41 17.99
CA VAL A 300 6.96 7.80 16.65
C VAL A 300 5.68 7.06 16.33
N ARG A 301 4.66 7.78 15.89
CA ARG A 301 3.47 7.18 15.27
C ARG A 301 3.68 7.12 13.77
N VAL A 302 3.43 5.95 13.20
CA VAL A 302 3.51 5.72 11.76
C VAL A 302 2.17 5.15 11.31
N ASP A 303 1.60 5.78 10.30
CA ASP A 303 0.33 5.38 9.72
C ASP A 303 0.63 4.51 8.49
N PHE A 304 0.30 3.21 8.56
CA PHE A 304 0.46 2.26 7.45
C PHE A 304 -0.81 2.17 6.61
N ILE A 305 -0.63 2.08 5.29
CA ILE A 305 -1.71 1.86 4.33
C ILE A 305 -2.16 0.40 4.36
N GLU A 306 -1.22 -0.53 4.37
CA GLU A 306 -1.51 -1.98 4.37
C GLU A 306 -1.63 -2.54 5.79
N GLN A 307 -2.65 -3.38 6.01
CA GLN A 307 -2.90 -4.01 7.31
C GLN A 307 -1.82 -5.02 7.67
N GLU A 308 -1.34 -5.73 6.67
CA GLU A 308 -0.35 -6.80 6.77
C GLU A 308 0.97 -6.24 7.29
N ASP A 309 1.40 -5.07 6.79
CA ASP A 309 2.61 -4.39 7.26
C ASP A 309 2.47 -3.99 8.72
N ALA A 310 1.35 -3.34 9.08
CA ALA A 310 1.12 -2.95 10.46
C ALA A 310 1.06 -4.17 11.39
N ARG A 311 0.40 -5.26 10.98
CA ARG A 311 0.36 -6.51 11.75
C ARG A 311 1.75 -7.12 11.92
N ARG A 312 2.55 -7.14 10.85
CA ARG A 312 3.94 -7.59 10.87
C ARG A 312 4.74 -6.78 11.87
N PHE A 313 4.71 -5.45 11.78
CA PHE A 313 5.42 -4.58 12.72
C PHE A 313 4.93 -4.71 14.16
N LEU A 314 3.61 -4.89 14.38
CA LEU A 314 3.06 -5.12 15.72
C LEU A 314 3.52 -6.44 16.33
N ARG A 315 3.76 -7.47 15.52
CA ARG A 315 4.25 -8.78 15.97
C ARG A 315 5.75 -8.78 16.18
N ASP A 316 6.49 -8.27 15.19
CA ASP A 316 7.94 -8.46 15.09
C ASP A 316 8.73 -7.26 15.63
N GLY A 317 8.09 -6.12 15.90
CA GLY A 317 8.76 -4.84 16.13
C GLY A 317 9.30 -4.23 14.84
N ILE A 318 10.17 -3.23 14.95
CA ILE A 318 10.82 -2.58 13.79
C ILE A 318 12.30 -2.36 14.07
N PHE A 319 13.16 -2.43 13.05
CA PHE A 319 14.57 -2.05 13.18
C PHE A 319 14.78 -0.65 12.60
N LEU A 320 15.26 0.29 13.42
CA LEU A 320 15.49 1.70 13.05
C LEU A 320 16.80 2.21 13.65
N PHE A 321 17.62 2.86 12.82
CA PHE A 321 18.87 3.51 13.21
C PHE A 321 19.75 2.62 14.10
N GLY A 322 19.86 1.33 13.75
CA GLY A 322 20.69 0.37 14.46
C GLY A 322 20.05 -0.30 15.69
N SER A 323 18.81 0.02 16.05
CA SER A 323 18.12 -0.58 17.21
C SER A 323 16.78 -1.22 16.87
N HIS A 324 16.45 -2.31 17.57
CA HIS A 324 15.13 -2.92 17.51
C HIS A 324 14.16 -2.19 18.45
N CYS A 325 13.12 -1.60 17.86
CA CYS A 325 12.14 -0.79 18.54
C CYS A 325 10.84 -1.56 18.72
N ARG A 326 10.24 -1.44 19.91
CA ARG A 326 8.96 -2.07 20.21
C ARG A 326 7.82 -1.35 19.50
N ALA A 327 6.95 -2.11 18.85
CA ALA A 327 5.74 -1.60 18.23
C ALA A 327 4.50 -1.84 19.13
N THR A 328 3.54 -0.92 19.10
CA THR A 328 2.22 -1.11 19.72
C THR A 328 1.13 -0.47 18.87
N ARG A 329 -0.11 -0.97 19.01
CA ARG A 329 -1.25 -0.37 18.31
C ARG A 329 -1.52 1.02 18.90
N TYR A 330 -1.63 2.03 18.04
CA TYR A 330 -2.02 3.37 18.48
C TYR A 330 -3.42 3.33 19.09
N LYS A 331 -3.53 3.83 20.32
CA LYS A 331 -4.82 4.07 20.99
C LYS A 331 -5.07 5.58 20.98
N PRO A 332 -6.10 6.07 20.27
CA PRO A 332 -6.49 7.47 20.36
C PRO A 332 -6.70 7.84 21.82
N ARG A 333 -6.10 8.95 22.27
CA ARG A 333 -6.47 9.50 23.58
C ARG A 333 -7.95 9.86 23.50
N SER A 334 -8.77 9.18 24.29
CA SER A 334 -10.15 9.60 24.47
C SER A 334 -10.10 11.05 24.98
N SER A 335 -10.69 11.98 24.24
CA SER A 335 -10.79 13.38 24.65
C SER A 335 -11.74 13.60 25.84
N ASN A 336 -12.22 12.51 26.46
CA ASN A 336 -13.03 12.54 27.67
C ASN A 336 -12.21 13.11 28.83
N GLY A 337 -12.31 14.43 29.05
CA GLY A 337 -11.74 15.02 30.25
C GLY A 337 -11.59 16.54 30.26
N ARG A 338 -11.48 17.21 29.10
CA ARG A 338 -11.66 18.68 29.07
C ARG A 338 -13.14 19.02 29.08
N ARG A 339 -13.83 18.67 30.17
CA ARG A 339 -14.91 19.53 30.65
C ARG A 339 -14.22 20.83 31.00
N THR A 340 -14.37 21.81 30.12
CA THR A 340 -14.17 23.21 30.45
C THR A 340 -15.01 23.47 31.70
N SER A 341 -14.37 23.49 32.86
CA SER A 341 -14.90 24.18 34.02
C SER A 341 -14.99 25.64 33.59
N GLY A 342 -16.11 25.99 32.96
CA GLY A 342 -16.49 27.38 32.76
C GLY A 342 -16.60 27.99 34.14
N GLY A 343 -15.56 28.72 34.54
CA GLY A 343 -15.67 29.67 35.63
C GLY A 343 -16.67 30.71 35.16
N HIS A 344 -17.84 30.72 35.77
CA HIS A 344 -18.64 31.93 35.86
C HIS A 344 -17.84 32.93 36.69
N GLY A 345 -17.37 33.98 36.02
CA GLY A 345 -16.99 35.26 36.61
C GLY A 345 -17.87 36.31 36.00
#